data_AF-A0A5P0ZW74-F1
#
_entry.id   AF-A0A5P0ZW74-F1
#
_cell.length_a   1.000
_cell.length_b   1.000
_cell.length_c   1.000
_cell.angle_alpha   90.00
_cell.angle_beta   90.00
_cell.angle_gamma   90.00
#
_symmetry.space_group_name_H-M   'P 1'
#
loop_
_entity.id
_entity.type
_entity.pdbx_description
1 polymer ?
#
loop_
_entity_poly.entity_id
_entity_poly.type
_entity_poly.pdbx_seq_one_letter_code
_entity_poly.pdbx_strand_id
1 'polypeptide(L)' 'MKQQVTPYYALLTKVQEDIPAMAKNSVGKSENLYVNSKGKQVTYSELSKKQKQLLHDYKLVQYDLTAGKGYTRANINK' A
#
# COMPACT_ATOMS: atom_id res chain seq x y z
N MET A 1 -24.50 -3.25 5.75
CA MET A 1 -23.88 -2.84 7.03
C MET A 1 -22.98 -1.63 6.76
N LYS A 2 -23.19 -0.47 7.39
CA LYS A 2 -22.23 0.66 7.37
C LYS A 2 -21.40 0.59 8.65
N GLN A 3 -20.31 -0.16 8.61
CA GLN A 3 -19.38 -0.23 9.73
C GLN A 3 -18.44 0.98 9.65
N GLN A 4 -18.31 1.73 10.74
CA GLN A 4 -17.30 2.78 10.81
C GLN A 4 -15.92 2.12 10.78
N VAL A 5 -15.09 2.54 9.83
CA VAL A 5 -13.71 2.07 9.69
C VAL A 5 -12.77 3.17 10.18
N THR A 6 -11.72 2.78 10.90
CA THR A 6 -10.67 3.73 11.30
C THR A 6 -9.95 4.25 10.05
N PRO A 7 -9.27 5.41 10.11
CA PRO A 7 -8.45 5.94 9.02
C PRO A 7 -7.46 4.91 8.47
N TYR A 8 -6.91 4.04 9.32
CA TYR A 8 -6.01 2.99 8.88
C TYR A 8 -6.70 1.92 8.06
N TYR A 9 -7.85 1.42 8.51
CA TYR A 9 -8.62 0.46 7.72
C TYR A 9 -9.11 1.07 6.41
N ALA A 10 -9.46 2.35 6.39
CA ALA A 10 -9.79 3.07 5.17
C ALA A 10 -8.59 3.13 4.20
N LEU A 11 -7.39 3.39 4.70
CA LEU A 11 -6.16 3.38 3.90
C LEU A 11 -5.88 1.97 3.34
N LEU A 12 -5.94 0.94 4.19
CA LEU A 12 -5.73 -0.46 3.75
C LEU A 12 -6.75 -0.89 2.70
N THR A 13 -8.01 -0.47 2.85
CA THR A 13 -9.07 -0.75 1.86
C THR A 13 -8.73 -0.11 0.52
N LYS A 14 -8.34 1.17 0.50
CA LYS A 14 -7.91 1.83 -0.73
C LYS A 14 -6.70 1.15 -1.36
N VAL A 15 -5.72 0.74 -0.55
CA VAL A 15 -4.54 0.01 -1.05
C VAL A 15 -4.95 -1.30 -1.70
N GLN A 16 -5.83 -2.06 -1.05
CA GLN A 16 -6.33 -3.33 -1.56
C GLN A 16 -7.11 -3.18 -2.87
N GLU A 17 -7.90 -2.12 -3.02
CA GLU A 17 -8.75 -1.88 -4.19
C GLU A 17 -7.98 -1.28 -5.37
N ASP A 18 -7.08 -0.32 -5.10
CA ASP A 18 -6.48 0.51 -6.15
C ASP A 18 -5.05 0.07 -6.53
N ILE A 19 -4.30 -0.57 -5.63
CA ILE A 19 -2.90 -0.96 -5.88
C ILE A 19 -2.85 -2.41 -6.42
N PRO A 20 -2.07 -2.70 -7.49
CA PRO A 20 -1.80 -4.07 -7.90
C PRO A 20 -1.26 -4.93 -6.76
N ALA A 21 -1.60 -6.22 -6.75
CA ALA A 21 -1.09 -7.16 -5.75
C ALA A 21 0.45 -7.17 -5.77
N MET A 22 1.05 -7.12 -4.58
CA MET A 22 2.50 -7.01 -4.40
C MET A 22 3.08 -8.27 -3.77
N ALA A 23 4.19 -8.75 -4.30
CA ALA A 23 5.00 -9.78 -3.65
C ALA A 23 6.48 -9.40 -3.70
N LYS A 24 7.25 -9.84 -2.69
CA LYS A 24 8.71 -9.82 -2.81
C LYS A 24 9.09 -10.74 -3.97
N ASN A 25 9.89 -10.25 -4.89
CA ASN A 25 10.42 -11.08 -5.94
C ASN A 25 11.37 -12.12 -5.31
N SER A 26 11.08 -13.41 -5.50
CA SER A 26 11.91 -14.52 -5.02
C SER A 26 13.00 -14.93 -6.02
N VAL A 27 12.97 -14.38 -7.24
CA VAL A 27 13.86 -14.75 -8.35
C VAL A 27 14.51 -13.47 -8.94
N GLY A 28 15.75 -13.19 -8.53
CA GLY A 28 16.58 -12.11 -9.08
C GLY A 28 16.74 -10.87 -8.19
N LYS A 29 17.57 -9.91 -8.65
CA LYS A 29 17.99 -8.72 -7.89
C LYS A 29 17.08 -7.48 -8.01
N SER A 30 16.11 -7.45 -8.93
CA SER A 30 15.43 -6.18 -9.27
C SER A 30 13.91 -6.25 -9.16
N GLU A 31 13.42 -5.42 -8.25
CA GLU A 31 12.05 -4.95 -8.05
C GLU A 31 11.03 -5.93 -7.47
N ASN A 32 10.10 -5.36 -6.68
CA ASN A 32 8.91 -6.06 -6.20
C ASN A 32 8.06 -6.50 -7.38
N LEU A 33 7.44 -7.67 -7.27
CA LEU A 33 6.47 -8.14 -8.24
C LEU A 33 5.15 -7.41 -8.02
N TYR A 34 4.61 -6.80 -9.07
CA TYR A 34 3.25 -6.24 -9.07
C TYR A 34 2.39 -6.99 -10.08
N VAL A 35 1.20 -7.43 -9.66
CA VAL A 35 0.23 -8.11 -10.52
C VAL A 35 -1.09 -7.34 -10.48
N ASN A 36 -1.54 -6.85 -11.62
CA ASN A 36 -2.78 -6.08 -11.70
C ASN A 36 -4.02 -7.00 -11.64
N SER A 37 -5.21 -6.40 -11.57
CA SER A 37 -6.49 -7.14 -11.49
C SER A 37 -6.79 -8.07 -12.68
N LYS A 38 -6.05 -7.93 -13.79
CA LYS A 38 -6.15 -8.82 -14.96
C LYS A 38 -5.14 -9.99 -14.91
N GLY A 39 -4.42 -10.15 -13.79
CA GLY A 39 -3.38 -11.16 -13.64
C GLY A 39 -2.10 -10.86 -14.41
N LYS A 40 -1.94 -9.64 -14.96
CA LYS A 40 -0.75 -9.24 -15.71
C LYS A 40 0.29 -8.63 -14.78
N GLN A 41 1.53 -9.09 -14.91
CA GLN A 41 2.67 -8.45 -14.25
C GLN A 41 2.89 -7.04 -14.80
N VAL A 42 3.05 -6.09 -13.88
CA VAL A 42 3.37 -4.70 -14.17
C VAL A 42 4.58 -4.26 -13.34
N THR A 43 5.21 -3.18 -13.76
CA THR A 43 6.33 -2.55 -13.07
C THR A 43 5.86 -1.33 -12.26
N TYR A 44 6.69 -0.84 -11.35
CA TYR A 44 6.35 0.39 -10.61
C TYR A 44 6.17 1.59 -11.54
N SER A 45 6.92 1.69 -12.64
CA SER A 45 6.83 2.80 -13.60
C SER A 45 5.48 2.83 -14.33
N GLU A 46 4.85 1.67 -14.57
CA GLU A 46 3.54 1.51 -15.19
C GLU A 46 2.36 1.88 -14.27
N LEU A 47 2.59 2.05 -12.96
CA LEU A 47 1.55 2.52 -12.04
C LEU A 47 1.13 3.96 -12.36
N SER A 48 -0.17 4.22 -12.25
CA SER A 48 -0.73 5.56 -12.35
C SER A 48 -0.18 6.48 -11.25
N LYS A 49 -0.26 7.80 -11.47
CA LYS A 49 0.16 8.79 -10.45
C LYS A 49 -0.57 8.59 -9.12
N LYS A 50 -1.88 8.31 -9.18
CA LYS A 50 -2.71 8.04 -7.98
C LYS A 50 -2.24 6.80 -7.23
N GLN A 51 -1.96 5.71 -7.95
CA GLN A 51 -1.45 4.47 -7.34
C GLN A 51 -0.08 4.68 -6.70
N LYS A 52 0.82 5.42 -7.36
CA LYS A 52 2.15 5.75 -6.80
C LYS A 52 2.02 6.56 -5.51
N GLN A 53 1.16 7.57 -5.50
CA GLN A 53 0.90 8.37 -4.31
C GLN A 53 0.31 7.53 -3.17
N LEU A 54 -0.72 6.73 -3.44
CA LEU A 54 -1.33 5.87 -2.44
C LEU A 54 -0.34 4.84 -1.87
N LEU A 55 0.52 4.26 -2.72
CA LEU A 55 1.58 3.35 -2.28
C LEU A 55 2.63 4.08 -1.42
N HIS A 56 2.94 5.32 -1.74
CA HIS A 56 3.86 6.15 -0.96
C HIS A 56 3.27 6.45 0.44
N ASP A 57 2.02 6.91 0.50
CA ASP A 57 1.31 7.20 1.74
C ASP A 57 1.24 5.95 2.63
N TYR A 58 0.92 4.80 2.05
CA TYR A 58 0.92 3.52 2.74
C TYR A 58 2.31 3.18 3.32
N LYS A 59 3.38 3.34 2.54
CA LYS A 59 4.76 3.08 3.00
C LYS A 59 5.18 4.01 4.14
N LEU A 60 4.80 5.28 4.10
CA LEU A 60 5.08 6.23 5.17
C LEU A 60 4.42 5.79 6.49
N VAL A 61 3.13 5.43 6.43
CA VAL A 61 2.40 4.93 7.60
C VAL A 61 3.01 3.63 8.12
N GLN A 62 3.26 2.65 7.24
CA GLN A 62 3.89 1.38 7.63
C GLN A 62 5.25 1.58 8.29
N TYR A 63 6.09 2.44 7.72
CA TYR A 63 7.41 2.74 8.28
C TYR A 63 7.27 3.37 9.67
N ASP A 64 6.44 4.40 9.81
CA ASP A 64 6.24 5.09 11.08
C ASP A 64 5.71 4.18 12.21
N LEU A 65 4.92 3.16 11.86
CA LEU A 65 4.40 2.18 12.80
C LEU A 65 5.41 1.11 13.22
N THR A 66 6.37 0.77 12.35
CA THR A 66 7.29 -0.36 12.54
C THR A 66 8.67 0.07 13.00
N ALA A 67 9.28 1.06 12.34
CA ALA A 67 10.67 1.49 12.55
C ALA A 67 10.83 3.01 12.72
N GLY A 68 9.78 3.79 12.50
CA GLY A 68 9.80 5.25 12.62
C GLY A 68 9.53 5.77 14.03
N LYS A 69 9.07 7.02 14.11
CA LYS A 69 8.97 7.76 15.37
C LYS A 69 7.57 7.68 16.02
N GLY A 70 6.61 7.05 15.34
CA GLY A 70 5.27 6.81 15.86
C GLY A 70 4.33 8.02 15.80
N TYR A 71 4.54 8.94 14.85
CA TYR A 71 3.67 10.11 14.63
C TYR A 71 2.20 9.76 14.35
N THR A 72 1.96 8.64 13.70
CA THR A 72 0.63 8.19 13.25
C THR A 72 -0.16 7.50 14.35
N ARG A 73 0.48 7.05 15.44
CA ARG A 73 -0.16 6.26 16.53
C ARG A 73 -1.35 6.97 17.17
N ALA A 74 -1.29 8.29 17.29
CA ALA A 74 -2.35 9.08 17.93
C ALA A 74 -3.66 9.12 17.11
N ASN A 75 -3.62 8.84 15.80
CA ASN A 75 -4.75 9.03 14.90
C ASN A 75 -5.14 7.77 14.12
N ILE A 76 -4.34 6.71 14.19
CA ILE A 76 -4.49 5.51 13.34
C ILE A 76 -5.76 4.69 13.64
N ASN A 77 -6.19 4.68 14.90
CA ASN A 77 -7.33 3.88 15.39
C ASN A 77 -8.53 4.74 15.83
N LYS A 78 -8.50 6.05 15.57
CA LYS A 78 -9.65 6.93 15.84
C LYS A 78 -10.79 6.61 14.89
#